data_AF-A0A2T1CWR1-F1
#
_entry.id   AF-A0A2T1CWR1-F1
#
_cell.length_a   1.000
_cell.length_b   1.000
_cell.length_c   1.000
_cell.angle_alpha   90.00
_cell.angle_beta   90.00
_cell.angle_gamma   90.00
#
_symmetry.space_group_name_H-M   'P 1'
#
loop_
_entity.id
_entity.type
_entity.pdbx_description
1 polymer ?
#
loop_
_entity_poly.entity_id
_entity_poly.type
_entity_poly.pdbx_seq_one_letter_code
_entity_poly.pdbx_strand_id
1 'polypeptide(L)'
;MELEDVMALVHPAIAVVVVFPIIGTVVNAAWQTRQRRLQVASGDKSKIPPTVGPEHLKLGRLLTGAIVGITLIALAYSIYFKSILEKDLWKNSPSQVVFIALMFAATIASLVFLYQARQKLWRGVF
;
A
#
# COMPACT_ATOMS: atom_id res chain seq x y z
N MET A 1 26.54 -3.42 15.28
CA MET A 1 25.08 -3.22 15.04
C MET A 1 24.44 -4.55 15.35
N GLU A 2 23.45 -4.57 16.23
CA GLU A 2 22.71 -5.79 16.54
C GLU A 2 21.78 -6.13 15.36
N LEU A 3 21.43 -7.41 15.21
CA LEU A 3 20.52 -7.86 14.14
C LEU A 3 19.16 -7.13 14.23
N GLU A 4 18.70 -6.86 15.45
CA GLU A 4 17.48 -6.10 15.73
C GLU A 4 17.55 -4.69 15.15
N ASP A 5 18.67 -3.98 15.33
CA ASP A 5 18.87 -2.61 14.81
C ASP A 5 18.77 -2.57 13.28
N VAL A 6 19.36 -3.57 12.61
CA VAL A 6 19.33 -3.67 11.15
C VAL A 6 17.90 -3.95 10.68
N MET A 7 17.19 -4.85 11.35
CA MET A 7 15.80 -5.19 11.02
C MET A 7 14.83 -4.03 11.28
N ALA A 8 15.08 -3.22 12.32
CA ALA A 8 14.33 -2.00 12.60
C ALA A 8 14.43 -0.99 11.46
N LEU A 9 15.57 -0.96 10.75
CA LEU A 9 15.82 -0.03 9.65
C LEU A 9 15.15 -0.44 8.34
N VAL A 10 14.78 -1.71 8.17
CA VAL A 10 14.22 -2.24 6.91
C VAL A 10 12.93 -1.51 6.54
N HIS A 11 12.00 -1.35 7.48
CA HIS A 11 10.74 -0.66 7.24
C HIS A 11 10.94 0.80 6.78
N PRO A 12 11.62 1.69 7.54
CA PRO A 12 11.81 3.07 7.11
C PRO A 12 12.64 3.20 5.84
N ALA A 13 13.63 2.34 5.61
CA ALA A 13 14.42 2.36 4.37
C ALA A 13 13.56 2.06 3.13
N ILE A 14 12.72 1.02 3.18
CA ILE A 14 11.78 0.71 2.09
C ILE A 14 10.77 1.85 1.91
N ALA A 15 10.31 2.48 2.99
CA ALA A 15 9.35 3.58 2.92
C ALA A 15 9.91 4.75 2.10
N VAL A 16 11.15 5.14 2.40
CA VAL A 16 11.82 6.26 1.74
C VAL A 16 12.17 5.93 0.29
N VAL A 17 12.72 4.74 0.02
CA VAL A 17 13.21 4.37 -1.31
C VAL A 17 12.07 4.01 -2.28
N VAL A 18 10.98 3.43 -1.79
CA VAL A 18 9.92 2.88 -2.65
C VAL A 18 8.61 3.64 -2.48
N VAL A 19 8.09 3.77 -1.26
CA VAL A 19 6.73 4.27 -1.03
C VAL A 19 6.63 5.76 -1.36
N PHE A 20 7.55 6.59 -0.84
CA PHE A 20 7.50 8.03 -1.04
C PHE A 20 7.60 8.46 -2.52
N PRO A 21 8.50 7.90 -3.35
CA PRO A 21 8.50 8.18 -4.78
C PRO A 21 7.19 7.80 -5.47
N ILE A 22 6.63 6.63 -5.16
CA ILE A 22 5.35 6.19 -5.75
C ILE A 22 4.23 7.17 -5.37
N ILE A 23 4.16 7.61 -4.11
CA ILE A 23 3.18 8.63 -3.68
C ILE A 23 3.27 9.87 -4.56
N GLY A 24 4.47 10.41 -4.76
CA GLY A 24 4.69 11.60 -5.59
C GLY A 24 4.15 11.42 -7.01
N THR A 25 4.46 10.28 -7.64
CA THR A 25 3.98 9.99 -9.01
C THR A 25 2.46 9.83 -9.09
N VAL A 26 1.84 9.17 -8.10
CA VAL A 26 0.38 8.98 -8.04
C VAL A 26 -0.34 10.30 -7.85
N VAL A 27 0.15 11.16 -6.95
CA VAL A 27 -0.42 12.49 -6.69
C VAL A 27 -0.30 13.37 -7.92
N ASN A 28 0.86 13.34 -8.60
CA ASN A 28 1.06 14.06 -9.84
C ASN A 28 0.08 13.60 -10.94
N ALA A 29 -0.09 12.28 -11.13
CA ALA A 29 -1.03 11.73 -12.11
C ALA A 29 -2.50 12.05 -11.76
N ALA A 30 -2.85 12.06 -10.47
CA ALA A 30 -4.17 12.49 -10.00
C ALA A 30 -4.45 13.96 -10.35
N TRP A 31 -3.45 14.82 -10.12
CA TRP A 31 -3.51 16.23 -10.45
C TRP A 31 -3.69 16.45 -11.96
N GLN A 32 -2.90 15.78 -12.79
CA GLN A 32 -3.04 15.84 -14.25
C GLN A 32 -4.41 15.37 -14.72
N THR A 33 -4.92 14.26 -14.16
CA THR A 33 -6.26 13.75 -14.47
C THR A 33 -7.34 14.78 -14.17
N ARG A 34 -7.26 15.44 -13.01
CA ARG A 34 -8.19 16.51 -12.63
C ARG A 34 -8.09 17.72 -13.56
N GLN A 35 -6.87 18.21 -13.83
CA GLN A 35 -6.67 19.35 -14.72
C GLN A 35 -7.22 19.09 -16.12
N ARG A 36 -7.00 17.88 -16.65
CA ARG A 36 -7.54 17.49 -17.95
C ARG A 36 -9.07 17.52 -17.97
N ARG A 37 -9.73 16.97 -16.93
CA ARG A 37 -11.20 16.99 -16.82
C ARG A 37 -11.73 18.42 -16.82
N LEU A 38 -11.07 19.35 -16.13
CA LEU A 38 -11.46 20.76 -16.10
C LEU A 38 -11.28 21.46 -17.47
N GLN A 39 -10.17 21.21 -18.16
CA GLN A 39 -9.91 21.80 -19.49
C GLN A 39 -10.87 21.26 -20.56
N VAL A 40 -11.22 19.97 -20.50
CA VAL A 40 -12.22 19.40 -21.42
C VAL A 40 -13.60 19.97 -21.14
N ALA A 41 -13.95 20.21 -19.87
CA ALA A 41 -15.22 20.82 -19.48
C ALA A 41 -15.35 22.29 -19.93
N SER A 42 -14.24 23.04 -20.03
CA SER A 42 -14.23 24.41 -20.58
C SER A 42 -14.31 24.45 -22.11
N GLY A 43 -14.32 23.29 -22.79
CA GLY A 43 -14.33 23.20 -24.26
C GLY A 43 -12.93 23.33 -24.89
N ASP A 44 -11.88 23.43 -24.07
CA ASP A 44 -10.51 23.57 -24.54
C ASP A 44 -9.87 22.21 -24.86
N LYS A 45 -9.00 22.19 -25.89
CA LYS A 45 -8.16 21.03 -26.14
C LYS A 45 -7.07 20.95 -25.08
N SER A 46 -7.14 19.94 -24.21
CA SER A 46 -6.10 19.69 -23.21
C SER A 46 -4.80 19.20 -23.85
N LYS A 47 -3.67 19.75 -23.42
CA LYS A 47 -2.33 19.22 -23.74
C LYS A 47 -1.98 17.96 -22.94
N ILE A 48 -2.78 17.64 -21.92
CA ILE A 48 -2.57 16.48 -21.05
C ILE A 48 -3.09 15.23 -21.78
N PRO A 49 -2.25 14.18 -21.92
CA PRO A 49 -2.64 12.96 -22.62
C PRO A 49 -3.92 12.32 -22.03
N PRO A 50 -4.77 11.68 -22.86
CA PRO A 50 -5.89 10.89 -22.36
C PRO A 50 -5.47 9.67 -21.50
N THR A 51 -4.20 9.28 -21.53
CA THR A 51 -3.65 8.12 -20.81
C THR A 51 -3.41 8.35 -19.33
N VAL A 52 -3.41 9.61 -18.86
CA VAL A 52 -3.08 9.95 -17.46
C VAL A 52 -4.03 9.33 -16.43
N GLY A 53 -5.31 9.15 -16.77
CA GLY A 53 -6.29 8.49 -15.90
C GLY A 53 -5.99 7.00 -15.72
N PRO A 54 -5.88 6.22 -16.83
CA PRO A 54 -5.43 4.83 -16.78
C PRO A 54 -4.07 4.64 -16.08
N GLU A 55 -3.11 5.55 -16.31
CA GLU A 55 -1.81 5.53 -15.64
C GLU A 55 -1.93 5.78 -14.13
N HIS A 56 -2.74 6.77 -13.72
CA HIS A 56 -3.04 7.03 -12.32
C HIS A 56 -3.63 5.78 -11.63
N LEU A 57 -4.55 5.07 -12.28
CA LEU A 57 -5.12 3.83 -11.75
C LEU A 57 -4.06 2.74 -11.56
N LYS A 58 -3.17 2.56 -12.56
CA LYS A 58 -2.09 1.56 -12.49
C LYS A 58 -1.11 1.87 -11.35
N LEU A 59 -0.67 3.13 -11.25
CA LEU A 59 0.22 3.59 -10.19
C LEU A 59 -0.46 3.53 -8.81
N GLY A 60 -1.74 3.86 -8.74
CA GLY A 60 -2.54 3.77 -7.51
C GLY A 60 -2.60 2.33 -6.97
N ARG A 61 -2.80 1.34 -7.84
CA ARG A 61 -2.74 -0.08 -7.44
C ARG A 61 -1.38 -0.47 -6.88
N LEU A 62 -0.30 0.00 -7.52
CA LEU A 62 1.06 -0.24 -7.06
C LEU A 62 1.28 0.40 -5.68
N LEU A 63 0.81 1.64 -5.49
CA LEU A 63 0.89 2.34 -4.21
C LEU A 63 0.14 1.61 -3.10
N THR A 64 -1.08 1.12 -3.37
CA THR A 64 -1.84 0.33 -2.40
C THR A 64 -1.05 -0.90 -1.95
N GLY A 65 -0.45 -1.63 -2.89
CA GLY A 65 0.34 -2.83 -2.58
C GLY A 65 1.57 -2.50 -1.76
N ALA A 66 2.27 -1.41 -2.11
CA ALA A 66 3.44 -0.94 -1.38
C ALA A 66 3.09 -0.53 0.06
N ILE A 67 2.02 0.23 0.27
CA ILE A 67 1.58 0.67 1.61
C ILE A 67 1.14 -0.52 2.46
N VAL A 68 0.32 -1.44 1.92
CA VAL A 68 -0.12 -2.60 2.70
C VAL A 68 1.06 -3.51 3.02
N GLY A 69 1.90 -3.82 2.03
CA GLY A 69 3.08 -4.66 2.22
C GLY A 69 4.05 -4.10 3.26
N ILE A 70 4.35 -2.81 3.19
CA ILE A 70 5.27 -2.19 4.14
C ILE A 70 4.70 -2.13 5.56
N THR A 71 3.37 -1.99 5.69
CA THR A 71 2.68 -2.03 6.98
C THR A 71 2.73 -3.44 7.58
N LEU A 72 2.53 -4.48 6.77
CA LEU A 72 2.67 -5.87 7.21
C LEU A 72 4.10 -6.15 7.71
N ILE A 73 5.13 -5.63 7.02
CA ILE A 73 6.53 -5.74 7.48
C ILE A 73 6.73 -5.05 8.84
N ALA A 74 6.24 -3.82 9.01
CA ALA A 74 6.35 -3.08 10.27
C ALA A 74 5.66 -3.80 11.43
N LEU A 75 4.44 -4.30 11.20
CA LEU A 75 3.68 -5.05 12.19
C LEU A 75 4.35 -6.38 12.51
N ALA A 76 4.85 -7.11 11.51
CA ALA A 76 5.56 -8.37 11.72
C ALA A 76 6.80 -8.16 12.60
N TYR A 77 7.60 -7.12 12.32
CA TYR A 77 8.73 -6.74 13.16
C TYR A 77 8.30 -6.42 14.60
N SER A 78 7.33 -5.51 14.77
CA SER A 78 6.90 -5.08 16.11
C SER A 78 6.30 -6.22 16.93
N ILE A 79 5.53 -7.10 16.30
CA ILE A 79 4.92 -8.25 16.99
C ILE A 79 5.99 -9.29 17.32
N TYR A 80 6.91 -9.58 16.39
CA TYR A 80 7.93 -10.58 16.61
C TYR A 80 8.88 -10.19 17.76
N PHE A 81 9.50 -9.02 17.68
CA PHE A 81 10.49 -8.62 18.68
C PHE A 81 9.83 -8.20 20.01
N LYS A 82 8.78 -7.37 19.99
CA LYS A 82 8.21 -6.80 21.23
C LYS A 82 7.13 -7.64 21.91
N SER A 83 6.63 -8.67 21.24
CA SER A 83 5.55 -9.50 21.80
C SER A 83 5.96 -10.96 21.85
N ILE A 84 6.36 -11.53 20.73
CA ILE A 84 6.67 -12.96 20.65
C ILE A 84 7.97 -13.30 21.39
N LEU A 85 9.05 -12.55 21.12
CA LEU A 85 10.37 -12.78 21.71
C LEU A 85 10.44 -12.30 23.16
N GLU A 86 10.05 -11.05 23.43
CA GLU A 86 10.11 -10.47 24.78
C GLU A 86 9.15 -11.12 25.79
N LYS A 87 7.95 -11.55 25.39
CA LYS A 87 6.91 -12.06 26.31
C LYS A 87 6.70 -13.58 26.24
N ASP A 88 7.55 -14.29 25.48
CA ASP A 88 7.48 -15.74 25.22
C ASP A 88 6.04 -16.23 24.92
N LEU A 89 5.32 -15.48 24.06
CA LEU A 89 3.90 -15.72 23.76
C LEU A 89 3.63 -17.12 23.19
N TRP A 90 4.64 -17.74 22.57
CA TRP A 90 4.54 -19.12 22.09
C TRP A 90 4.19 -20.11 23.19
N LYS A 91 4.76 -19.94 24.39
CA LYS A 91 4.48 -20.82 25.53
C LYS A 91 3.29 -20.36 26.33
N ASN A 92 3.17 -19.04 26.53
CA ASN A 92 2.19 -18.47 27.44
C ASN A 92 0.79 -18.34 26.83
N SER A 93 0.68 -18.16 25.51
CA SER A 93 -0.60 -17.90 24.83
C SER A 93 -0.57 -18.29 23.35
N PRO A 94 -0.47 -19.59 23.02
CA PRO A 94 -0.34 -20.07 21.64
C PRO A 94 -1.55 -19.73 20.76
N SER A 95 -2.75 -19.63 21.33
CA SER A 95 -3.97 -19.22 20.61
C SER A 95 -3.85 -17.80 20.04
N GLN A 96 -3.17 -16.90 20.75
CA GLN A 96 -2.95 -15.52 20.30
C GLN A 96 -1.99 -15.49 19.10
N VAL A 97 -0.96 -16.32 19.08
CA VAL A 97 -0.03 -16.43 17.94
C VAL A 97 -0.75 -16.93 16.70
N VAL A 98 -1.60 -17.96 16.84
CA VAL A 98 -2.43 -18.46 15.74
C VAL A 98 -3.39 -17.37 15.23
N PHE A 99 -4.05 -16.65 16.14
CA PHE A 99 -4.94 -15.56 15.77
C PHE A 99 -4.22 -14.45 14.98
N ILE A 100 -3.01 -14.06 15.42
CA ILE A 100 -2.19 -13.10 14.68
C ILE A 100 -1.88 -13.61 13.28
N ALA A 101 -1.43 -14.86 13.13
CA ALA A 101 -1.14 -15.44 11.81
C ALA A 101 -2.36 -15.43 10.89
N LEU A 102 -3.55 -15.76 11.42
CA LEU A 102 -4.81 -15.68 10.69
C LEU A 102 -5.14 -14.25 10.24
N MET A 103 -4.89 -13.24 11.08
CA MET A 103 -5.11 -11.83 10.73
C MET A 103 -4.20 -11.33 9.60
N PHE A 104 -2.93 -11.79 9.58
CA PHE A 104 -2.03 -11.53 8.46
C PHE A 104 -2.55 -12.16 7.16
N ALA A 105 -2.96 -13.44 7.22
CA ALA A 105 -3.53 -14.14 6.08
C ALA A 105 -4.81 -13.47 5.56
N ALA A 106 -5.72 -13.08 6.47
CA ALA A 106 -6.94 -12.38 6.13
C ALA A 106 -6.68 -11.02 5.46
N THR A 107 -5.67 -10.28 5.92
CA THR A 107 -5.28 -8.98 5.33
C THR A 107 -4.73 -9.16 3.92
N ILE A 108 -3.87 -10.16 3.70
CA ILE A 108 -3.34 -10.50 2.37
C ILE A 108 -4.49 -10.94 1.45
N ALA A 109 -5.40 -11.79 1.92
CA ALA A 109 -6.57 -12.23 1.16
C ALA A 109 -7.47 -11.05 0.77
N SER A 110 -7.70 -10.12 1.70
CA SER A 110 -8.46 -8.89 1.44
C SER A 110 -7.80 -8.02 0.37
N LEU A 111 -6.48 -7.85 0.41
CA LEU A 111 -5.73 -7.13 -0.63
C LEU A 111 -5.86 -7.81 -2.00
N VAL A 112 -5.77 -9.14 -2.05
CA VAL A 112 -5.96 -9.90 -3.29
C VAL A 112 -7.38 -9.72 -3.84
N PHE A 113 -8.40 -9.79 -2.99
CA PHE A 113 -9.79 -9.55 -3.40
C PHE A 113 -10.01 -8.10 -3.87
N LEU A 114 -9.34 -7.12 -3.27
CA LEU A 114 -9.37 -5.74 -3.72
C LEU A 114 -8.86 -5.59 -5.16
N TYR A 115 -7.79 -6.31 -5.53
CA TYR A 115 -7.29 -6.29 -6.91
C TYR A 115 -8.17 -7.06 -7.90
N GLN A 116 -8.93 -8.04 -7.43
CA GLN A 116 -9.89 -8.78 -8.25
C GLN A 116 -11.22 -8.02 -8.42
N ALA A 117 -11.52 -7.06 -7.55
CA ALA A 117 -12.74 -6.27 -7.65
C ALA A 117 -12.76 -5.43 -8.94
N ARG A 118 -13.61 -5.83 -9.90
CA ARG A 118 -13.75 -5.20 -11.23
C ARG A 118 -15.08 -4.44 -11.38
N GLN A 119 -15.55 -3.79 -10.32
CA GLN A 119 -16.83 -3.08 -10.36
C GLN A 119 -16.85 -2.04 -11.50
N LYS A 120 -17.83 -2.15 -12.40
CA LYS A 120 -17.97 -1.29 -13.58
C LYS A 120 -18.06 0.20 -13.22
N LEU A 121 -18.66 0.53 -12.08
CA LEU A 121 -18.79 1.91 -11.56
C LEU A 121 -17.43 2.58 -11.37
N TRP A 122 -16.40 1.84 -10.96
CA TRP A 122 -15.08 2.41 -10.71
C TRP A 122 -14.39 2.90 -11.99
N ARG A 123 -14.76 2.35 -13.16
CA ARG A 123 -14.28 2.84 -14.47
C ARG A 123 -14.91 4.17 -14.90
N GLY A 124 -16.04 4.55 -14.30
CA GLY A 124 -16.72 5.82 -14.57
C GLY A 124 -16.31 6.93 -13.59
N VAL A 125 -15.85 6.57 -12.40
CA VAL A 125 -15.44 7.51 -11.34
C VAL A 125 -13.95 7.87 -11.46
N PHE A 126 -13.10 6.86 -11.71
CA PHE A 126 -11.65 7.01 -11.95
C PHE A 126 -11.35 7.07 -13.45
#